data_AF-A0A3N9NY59-F1
#
_entry.id   AF-A0A3N9NY59-F1
#
_cell.length_a   1.000
_cell.length_b   1.000
_cell.length_c   1.000
_cell.angle_alpha   90.00
_cell.angle_beta   90.00
_cell.angle_gamma   90.00
#
_symmetry.space_group_name_H-M   'P 1'
#
loop_
_entity.id
_entity.type
_entity.pdbx_description
1 polymer ?
#
loop_
_entity_poly.entity_id
_entity_poly.type
_entity_poly.pdbx_seq_one_letter_code
_entity_poly.pdbx_strand_id
1 'polypeptide(L)'
;MKNLIVICLVIFAMMACAQETPNDGWISLFDGATLNGWKFSEDAGTFSVQDSLIVVHGKRSHLFYVGDGDVSWTNFEFKADVMTEPGANSGIYFHTEFQQDGWPAKGYEVQVNNSHSDWRRTGSLYSIVDVKESQAKDNEWFTEH
;
A
#
# COMPACT_ATOMS: atom_id res chain seq x y z
N MET A 1 18.64 52.08 -43.15
CA MET A 1 17.29 51.48 -42.95
C MET A 1 17.54 50.20 -42.16
N LYS A 2 17.34 50.21 -40.84
CA LYS A 2 16.12 49.68 -40.15
C LYS A 2 15.99 48.17 -40.47
N ASN A 3 16.31 47.22 -39.58
CA ASN A 3 15.71 47.01 -38.27
C ASN A 3 16.60 46.15 -37.34
N LEU A 4 16.75 46.59 -36.09
CA LEU A 4 17.30 45.81 -34.99
C LEU A 4 16.12 45.03 -34.37
N ILE A 5 16.08 43.71 -34.52
CA ILE A 5 15.09 42.87 -33.84
C ILE A 5 15.67 42.50 -32.47
N VAL A 6 15.21 43.19 -31.44
CA VAL A 6 15.46 42.83 -30.04
C VAL A 6 14.43 41.75 -29.67
N ILE A 7 14.88 40.52 -29.51
CA ILE A 7 14.07 39.43 -28.95
C ILE A 7 14.12 39.59 -27.43
N CYS A 8 13.06 40.17 -26.86
CA CYS A 8 12.82 40.12 -25.42
C CYS A 8 12.37 38.70 -25.03
N LEU A 9 13.27 37.92 -24.45
CA LEU A 9 12.90 36.72 -23.70
C LEU A 9 12.24 37.15 -22.39
N VAL A 10 10.90 37.10 -22.35
CA VAL A 10 10.14 37.18 -21.10
C VAL A 10 10.18 35.80 -20.47
N ILE A 11 11.10 35.60 -19.52
CA ILE A 11 11.11 34.41 -18.66
C ILE A 11 9.99 34.60 -17.64
N PHE A 12 8.84 33.98 -17.88
CA PHE A 12 7.77 33.89 -16.91
C PHE A 12 8.15 32.81 -15.90
N ALA A 13 8.81 33.21 -14.81
CA ALA A 13 9.05 32.32 -13.68
C ALA A 13 7.69 32.02 -13.03
N MET A 14 7.10 30.87 -13.36
CA MET A 14 6.01 30.31 -12.57
C MET A 14 6.59 29.89 -11.22
N MET A 15 6.51 30.79 -10.25
CA MET A 15 6.72 30.45 -8.85
C MET A 15 5.47 29.69 -8.41
N ALA A 16 5.47 28.38 -8.66
CA ALA A 16 4.52 27.47 -8.04
C ALA A 16 4.80 27.49 -6.54
N CYS A 17 4.02 28.27 -5.79
CA CYS A 17 3.87 28.03 -4.36
C CYS A 17 3.32 26.62 -4.22
N ALA A 18 4.19 25.68 -3.83
CA ALA A 18 3.76 24.41 -3.27
C ALA A 18 2.94 24.76 -2.02
N GLN A 19 1.62 24.70 -2.13
CA GLN A 19 0.77 24.69 -0.95
C GLN A 19 1.06 23.38 -0.22
N GLU A 20 1.67 23.48 0.95
CA GLU A 20 1.66 22.37 1.90
C GLU A 20 0.20 22.11 2.27
N THR A 21 -0.36 21.04 1.75
CA THR A 21 -1.69 20.56 2.15
C THR A 21 -1.64 20.30 3.65
N PRO A 22 -2.59 20.84 4.44
CA PRO A 22 -2.65 20.54 5.87
C PRO A 22 -2.72 19.03 6.06
N ASN A 23 -1.70 18.46 6.73
CA ASN A 23 -1.70 17.04 7.03
C ASN A 23 -2.78 16.80 8.09
N ASP A 24 -3.84 16.11 7.71
CA ASP A 24 -5.00 15.71 8.51
C ASP A 24 -4.67 14.63 9.55
N GLY A 25 -3.38 14.36 9.78
CA GLY A 25 -2.85 13.42 10.76
C GLY A 25 -2.45 12.08 10.18
N TRP A 26 -2.66 11.87 8.87
CA TRP A 26 -2.25 10.64 8.19
C TRP A 26 -0.76 10.63 7.89
N ILE A 27 -0.16 9.45 8.03
CA ILE A 27 1.23 9.19 7.68
C ILE A 27 1.21 8.20 6.52
N SER A 28 1.79 8.57 5.38
CA SER A 28 1.93 7.62 4.27
C SER A 28 3.00 6.59 4.61
N LEU A 29 2.63 5.31 4.57
CA LEU A 29 3.57 4.19 4.77
C LEU A 29 4.28 3.79 3.45
N PHE A 30 3.82 4.32 2.32
CA PHE A 30 4.38 4.08 1.00
C PHE A 30 4.63 5.41 0.31
N ASP A 31 5.81 5.57 -0.27
CA ASP A 31 6.25 6.81 -0.94
C ASP A 31 5.85 6.86 -2.42
N GLY A 32 5.20 5.80 -2.94
CA GLY A 32 4.81 5.70 -4.35
C GLY A 32 5.94 5.24 -5.28
N ALA A 33 7.14 4.93 -4.77
CA ALA A 33 8.30 4.65 -5.61
C ALA A 33 9.19 3.50 -5.12
N THR A 34 9.26 3.29 -3.80
CA THR A 34 10.18 2.37 -3.16
C THR A 34 9.50 1.59 -2.03
N LEU A 35 10.15 0.49 -1.63
CA LEU A 35 9.79 -0.24 -0.41
C LEU A 35 10.68 0.18 0.77
N ASN A 36 11.13 1.44 0.79
CA ASN A 36 11.85 1.99 1.92
C ASN A 36 10.98 1.95 3.18
N GLY A 37 11.59 1.56 4.29
CA GLY A 37 10.86 1.31 5.54
C GLY A 37 10.04 0.03 5.54
N TRP A 38 10.15 -0.84 4.53
CA TRP A 38 9.56 -2.17 4.53
C TRP A 38 10.62 -3.25 4.57
N LYS A 39 10.30 -4.36 5.23
CA LYS A 39 11.17 -5.53 5.40
C LYS A 39 10.47 -6.79 4.94
N PHE A 40 11.12 -7.54 4.07
CA PHE A 40 10.60 -8.77 3.48
C PHE A 40 10.79 -9.96 4.42
N SER A 41 9.78 -10.82 4.49
CA SER A 41 9.97 -12.21 4.95
C SER A 41 10.44 -13.08 3.79
N GLU A 42 11.35 -14.01 4.05
CA GLU A 42 11.81 -15.05 3.11
C GLU A 42 12.40 -14.57 1.76
N ASP A 43 12.45 -13.26 1.50
CA ASP A 43 12.92 -12.63 0.24
C ASP A 43 12.51 -13.39 -1.03
N ALA A 44 11.22 -13.75 -1.14
CA ALA A 44 10.72 -14.66 -2.16
C ALA A 44 10.51 -14.03 -3.55
N GLY A 45 10.84 -12.75 -3.73
CA GLY A 45 10.55 -11.98 -4.95
C GLY A 45 9.06 -11.65 -5.16
N THR A 46 8.26 -11.71 -4.10
CA THR A 46 6.80 -11.56 -4.16
C THR A 46 6.33 -10.11 -4.25
N PHE A 47 7.07 -9.18 -3.65
CA PHE A 47 6.68 -7.76 -3.60
C PHE A 47 7.58 -6.94 -4.52
N SER A 48 6.97 -6.06 -5.30
CA SER A 48 7.66 -5.11 -6.18
C SER A 48 6.90 -3.78 -6.22
N VAL A 49 7.55 -2.74 -6.73
CA VAL A 49 6.88 -1.47 -7.03
C VAL A 49 6.77 -1.30 -8.54
N GLN A 50 5.55 -1.09 -9.04
CA GLN A 50 5.27 -0.83 -10.45
C GLN A 50 4.17 0.23 -10.54
N ASP A 51 4.34 1.23 -11.40
CA ASP A 51 3.36 2.30 -11.63
C ASP A 51 2.84 2.97 -10.33
N SER A 52 3.74 3.17 -9.37
CA SER A 52 3.42 3.73 -8.05
C SER A 52 2.46 2.87 -7.21
N LEU A 53 2.50 1.56 -7.41
CA LEU A 53 1.73 0.56 -6.66
C LEU A 53 2.69 -0.47 -6.05
N ILE A 54 2.34 -0.96 -4.86
CA ILE A 54 2.93 -2.19 -4.34
C ILE A 54 2.22 -3.36 -5.04
N VAL A 55 2.95 -4.09 -5.87
CA VAL A 55 2.45 -5.28 -6.58
C VAL A 55 2.87 -6.53 -5.84
N VAL A 56 1.88 -7.37 -5.50
CA VAL A 56 2.06 -8.64 -4.79
C VAL A 56 1.79 -9.80 -5.74
N HIS A 57 2.84 -10.51 -6.15
CA HIS A 57 2.71 -11.63 -7.07
C HIS A 57 3.82 -12.68 -6.84
N GLY A 58 3.44 -13.94 -6.62
CA GLY A 58 4.39 -15.05 -6.52
C GLY A 58 4.12 -15.97 -5.35
N LYS A 59 5.20 -16.51 -4.77
CA LYS A 59 5.11 -17.39 -3.59
C LYS A 59 4.65 -16.59 -2.37
N ARG A 60 4.08 -17.29 -1.39
CA ARG A 60 3.66 -16.66 -0.13
C ARG A 60 4.87 -16.07 0.60
N SER A 61 4.79 -14.78 0.92
CA SER A 61 5.74 -13.99 1.69
C SER A 61 4.98 -12.83 2.36
N HIS A 62 5.61 -12.12 3.28
CA HIS A 62 5.02 -10.99 3.99
C HIS A 62 5.94 -9.77 3.91
N LEU A 63 5.34 -8.59 3.87
CA LEU A 63 6.04 -7.32 3.82
C LEU A 63 5.69 -6.53 5.09
N PHE A 64 6.67 -6.37 5.98
CA PHE A 64 6.49 -5.73 7.28
C PHE A 64 6.93 -4.27 7.22
N TYR A 65 6.05 -3.33 7.56
CA TYR A 65 6.47 -1.95 7.72
C TYR A 65 7.25 -1.78 9.01
N VAL A 66 8.48 -1.28 8.88
CA VAL A 66 9.41 -0.98 9.98
C VAL A 66 9.77 0.51 10.01
N GLY A 67 9.54 1.28 8.93
CA GLY A 67 9.97 2.68 8.85
C GLY A 67 11.49 2.81 9.01
N ASP A 68 11.96 3.82 9.73
CA ASP A 68 13.38 4.04 10.00
C ASP A 68 13.92 3.23 11.22
N GLY A 69 13.16 2.26 11.76
CA GLY A 69 13.51 1.53 12.99
C GLY A 69 12.53 0.41 13.37
N ASP A 70 12.32 0.13 14.66
CA ASP A 70 11.23 -0.75 15.12
C ASP A 70 10.00 0.12 15.43
N VAL A 71 9.17 0.38 14.42
CA VAL A 71 7.92 1.14 14.59
C VAL A 71 6.84 0.26 15.21
N SER A 72 6.14 0.79 16.20
CA SER A 72 5.01 0.14 16.86
C SER A 72 3.89 1.15 17.12
N TRP A 73 2.67 0.77 16.79
CA TRP A 73 1.46 1.54 17.08
C TRP A 73 0.54 0.75 17.99
N THR A 74 -0.08 1.43 18.94
CA THR A 74 -1.09 0.83 19.84
C THR A 74 -2.51 1.12 19.37
N ASN A 75 -2.80 2.39 19.09
CA ASN A 75 -4.07 2.85 18.55
C ASN A 75 -3.76 3.59 17.26
N PHE A 76 -4.39 3.20 16.16
CA PHE A 76 -4.24 3.83 14.87
C PHE A 76 -5.49 3.60 14.02
N GLU A 77 -5.62 4.41 12.98
CA GLU A 77 -6.45 4.09 11.83
C GLU A 77 -5.50 3.75 10.68
N PHE A 78 -5.83 2.70 9.94
CA PHE A 78 -5.09 2.29 8.76
C PHE A 78 -6.02 2.37 7.57
N LYS A 79 -5.51 2.84 6.43
CA LYS A 79 -6.27 2.94 5.20
C LYS A 79 -5.40 2.54 4.02
N ALA A 80 -5.92 1.69 3.16
CA ALA A 80 -5.29 1.31 1.90
C ALA A 80 -6.33 1.18 0.80
N ASP A 81 -5.96 1.65 -0.40
CA ASP A 81 -6.68 1.28 -1.61
C ASP A 81 -6.08 -0.04 -2.13
N VAL A 82 -6.96 -0.99 -2.42
CA VAL A 82 -6.62 -2.37 -2.76
C VAL A 82 -7.34 -2.77 -4.04
N MET A 83 -6.67 -3.58 -4.86
CA MET A 83 -7.27 -4.27 -6.00
C MET A 83 -6.78 -5.71 -6.00
N THR A 84 -7.68 -6.65 -6.27
CA THR A 84 -7.36 -8.07 -6.44
C THR A 84 -7.49 -8.47 -7.90
N GLU A 85 -6.61 -9.35 -8.37
CA GLU A 85 -6.85 -10.11 -9.60
C GLU A 85 -7.71 -11.35 -9.30
N PRO A 86 -8.41 -11.93 -10.30
CA PRO A 86 -9.19 -13.15 -10.10
C PRO A 86 -8.37 -14.29 -9.48
N GLY A 87 -8.89 -14.84 -8.38
CA GLY A 87 -8.23 -15.91 -7.63
C GLY A 87 -7.10 -15.45 -6.70
N ALA A 88 -6.85 -14.14 -6.56
CA ALA A 88 -5.86 -13.63 -5.61
C ALA A 88 -6.29 -13.87 -4.15
N ASN A 89 -5.30 -14.15 -3.31
CA ASN A 89 -5.45 -14.32 -1.87
C ASN A 89 -4.30 -13.60 -1.16
N SER A 90 -4.64 -12.63 -0.31
CA SER A 90 -3.70 -11.83 0.45
C SER A 90 -4.34 -11.41 1.77
N GLY A 91 -3.66 -10.57 2.53
CA GLY A 91 -4.16 -10.07 3.80
C GLY A 91 -3.41 -8.83 4.25
N ILE A 92 -4.10 -7.96 4.97
CA ILE A 92 -3.54 -6.81 5.67
C ILE A 92 -3.37 -7.19 7.13
N TYR A 93 -2.14 -7.18 7.60
CA TYR A 93 -1.81 -7.62 8.94
C TYR A 93 -1.51 -6.44 9.86
N PHE A 94 -1.92 -6.55 11.12
CA PHE A 94 -1.68 -5.52 12.13
C PHE A 94 -1.35 -6.10 13.50
N HIS A 95 -0.72 -5.29 14.35
CA HIS A 95 -0.18 -5.70 15.66
C HIS A 95 0.77 -6.91 15.56
N THR A 96 1.53 -6.97 14.47
CA THR A 96 2.49 -8.03 14.19
C THR A 96 3.86 -7.75 14.82
N GLU A 97 4.73 -8.76 14.78
CA GLU A 97 6.16 -8.62 15.01
C GLU A 97 6.88 -9.16 13.78
N PHE A 98 8.03 -8.56 13.43
CA PHE A 98 8.82 -9.06 12.31
C PHE A 98 9.16 -10.54 12.50
N GLN A 99 8.92 -11.32 11.45
CA GLN A 99 9.24 -12.74 11.42
C GLN A 99 9.88 -13.08 10.08
N GLN A 100 11.05 -13.73 10.12
CA GLN A 100 11.81 -14.03 8.91
C GLN A 100 11.12 -15.07 8.02
N ASP A 101 10.56 -16.12 8.63
CA ASP A 101 10.05 -17.31 7.93
C ASP A 101 8.67 -17.71 8.46
N GLY A 102 7.85 -18.38 7.65
CA GLY A 102 6.54 -18.87 8.09
C GLY A 102 5.47 -17.77 8.17
N TRP A 103 4.29 -18.12 8.71
CA TRP A 103 3.15 -17.20 8.80
C TRP A 103 3.27 -16.34 10.06
N PRO A 104 2.86 -15.05 10.06
CA PRO A 104 2.95 -14.19 11.23
C PRO A 104 2.35 -14.86 12.47
N ALA A 105 3.19 -15.14 13.48
CA ALA A 105 2.75 -15.80 14.72
C ALA A 105 2.05 -14.84 15.69
N LYS A 106 2.16 -13.53 15.46
CA LYS A 106 1.56 -12.47 16.27
C LYS A 106 0.77 -11.53 15.38
N GLY A 107 -0.26 -10.94 15.97
CA GLY A 107 -1.13 -9.97 15.32
C GLY A 107 -2.41 -10.59 14.79
N TYR A 108 -3.06 -9.85 13.91
CA TYR A 108 -4.32 -10.21 13.28
C TYR A 108 -4.24 -9.93 11.79
N GLU A 109 -5.16 -10.54 11.04
CA GLU A 109 -5.28 -10.39 9.60
C GLU A 109 -6.68 -9.91 9.25
N VAL A 110 -6.75 -8.82 8.47
CA VAL A 110 -7.90 -8.49 7.67
C VAL A 110 -7.71 -9.15 6.31
N GLN A 111 -8.65 -10.02 5.95
CA GLN A 111 -8.58 -10.80 4.73
C GLN A 111 -8.68 -9.91 3.49
N VAL A 112 -7.92 -10.23 2.45
CA VAL A 112 -8.03 -9.65 1.10
C VAL A 112 -8.24 -10.78 0.09
N ASN A 113 -9.51 -11.05 -0.23
CA ASN A 113 -9.92 -12.14 -1.11
C ASN A 113 -11.34 -11.91 -1.64
N ASN A 114 -11.49 -11.74 -2.96
CA ASN A 114 -12.80 -11.56 -3.59
C ASN A 114 -13.31 -12.82 -4.32
N SER A 115 -12.43 -13.63 -4.92
CA SER A 115 -12.81 -14.81 -5.72
C SER A 115 -11.94 -16.06 -5.56
N HIS A 116 -10.97 -16.06 -4.63
CA HIS A 116 -10.16 -17.23 -4.35
C HIS A 116 -10.99 -18.39 -3.77
N SER A 117 -10.41 -19.59 -3.77
CA SER A 117 -11.03 -20.83 -3.28
C SER A 117 -11.30 -20.83 -1.76
N ASP A 118 -10.58 -20.02 -0.99
CA ASP A 118 -10.94 -19.74 0.41
C ASP A 118 -12.28 -18.98 0.44
N TRP A 119 -13.22 -19.45 1.24
CA TRP A 119 -14.57 -18.88 1.33
C TRP A 119 -14.62 -17.62 2.19
N ARG A 120 -13.58 -17.33 3.00
CA ARG A 120 -13.47 -16.08 3.77
C ARG A 120 -13.11 -14.94 2.85
N ARG A 121 -13.99 -13.94 2.79
CA ARG A 121 -13.89 -12.81 1.86
C ARG A 121 -13.26 -11.58 2.50
N THR A 122 -12.89 -10.65 1.64
CA THR A 122 -12.39 -9.32 1.98
C THR A 122 -13.16 -8.68 3.13
N GLY A 123 -12.42 -8.14 4.11
CA GLY A 123 -12.98 -7.54 5.32
C GLY A 123 -13.25 -8.53 6.46
N SER A 124 -13.00 -9.83 6.29
CA SER A 124 -13.00 -10.78 7.40
C SER A 124 -11.85 -10.47 8.36
N LEU A 125 -12.12 -10.47 9.66
CA LEU A 125 -11.07 -10.65 10.66
C LEU A 125 -10.76 -12.15 10.72
N TYR A 126 -9.69 -12.57 10.04
CA TYR A 126 -9.50 -13.96 9.63
C TYR A 126 -9.60 -14.94 10.82
N SER A 127 -10.51 -15.92 10.72
CA SER A 127 -10.76 -16.94 11.76
C SER A 127 -11.30 -16.42 13.09
N ILE A 128 -11.73 -15.16 13.17
CA ILE A 128 -12.37 -14.55 14.34
C ILE A 128 -13.79 -14.09 13.99
N VAL A 129 -13.92 -13.25 12.95
CA VAL A 129 -15.20 -12.78 12.42
C VAL A 129 -15.15 -12.85 10.89
N ASP A 130 -15.78 -13.88 10.35
CA ASP A 130 -15.70 -14.17 8.92
C ASP A 130 -16.81 -13.48 8.13
N VAL A 131 -16.43 -12.84 7.03
CA VAL A 131 -17.30 -12.32 5.97
C VAL A 131 -17.38 -13.38 4.87
N LYS A 132 -18.59 -13.83 4.52
CA LYS A 132 -18.81 -14.84 3.47
C LYS A 132 -19.11 -14.25 2.11
N GLU A 133 -19.60 -13.01 2.09
CA GLU A 133 -19.96 -12.26 0.89
C GLU A 133 -19.38 -10.86 1.04
N SER A 134 -18.53 -10.45 0.10
CA SER A 134 -17.97 -9.09 0.04
C SER A 134 -18.59 -8.34 -1.13
N GLN A 135 -18.70 -7.02 -1.00
CA GLN A 135 -19.06 -6.12 -2.10
C GLN A 135 -17.85 -5.80 -2.99
N ALA A 136 -16.63 -6.03 -2.51
CA ALA A 136 -15.41 -5.85 -3.28
C ALA A 136 -15.34 -6.89 -4.41
N LYS A 137 -14.81 -6.47 -5.56
CA LYS A 137 -14.72 -7.27 -6.78
C LYS A 137 -13.29 -7.26 -7.31
N ASP A 138 -12.94 -8.31 -8.03
CA ASP A 138 -11.66 -8.35 -8.74
C ASP A 138 -11.60 -7.29 -9.84
N ASN A 139 -10.40 -6.77 -10.08
CA ASN A 139 -10.08 -5.72 -11.05
C ASN A 139 -10.83 -4.39 -10.80
N GLU A 140 -11.34 -4.18 -9.58
CA GLU A 140 -11.91 -2.91 -9.13
C GLU A 140 -11.12 -2.44 -7.88
N TRP A 141 -10.77 -1.15 -7.85
CA TRP A 141 -10.17 -0.56 -6.65
C TRP A 141 -11.24 -0.36 -5.58
N PHE A 142 -10.91 -0.68 -4.34
CA PHE A 142 -11.72 -0.40 -3.16
C PHE A 142 -10.84 0.01 -1.99
N THR A 143 -11.40 0.76 -1.04
CA THR A 143 -10.69 1.19 0.16
C THR A 143 -10.99 0.25 1.32
N GLU A 144 -9.95 -0.24 2.00
CA GLU A 144 -10.04 -0.85 3.32
C GLU A 144 -9.61 0.17 4.37
N HIS A 145 -10.50 0.46 5.33
CA HIS A 145 -10.31 1.40 6.45
C HIS A 145 -11.11 0.92 7.66
#